data_AF-A0A7V2SIM1-F1
#
_entry.id   AF-A0A7V2SIM1-F1
#
_cell.length_a   1.000
_cell.length_b   1.000
_cell.length_c   1.000
_cell.angle_alpha   90.00
_cell.angle_beta   90.00
_cell.angle_gamma   90.00
#
_symmetry.space_group_name_H-M   'P 1'
#
loop_
_entity.id
_entity.type
_entity.pdbx_description
1 polymer ?
#
loop_
_entity_poly.entity_id
_entity_poly.type
_entity_poly.pdbx_seq_one_letter_code
_entity_poly.pdbx_strand_id
1 'polypeptide(L)'
;LGGRAAEEIFIGDISTGAGNDLQRATDIIKDMITKYGMSDVAGLMVLEKNAGGAFLNGGQVIKDYSEKTAEAIDEAVKKLLDERYTHVKQTLKDYAEAIHEMAKVLLDVEVIEGCKVREIIEEFEKRHHLPSRLAHKEKVEQERCDREERAKDRESASRKASAEAKVEPKSTEENGSAPESDDKGDEEARPS
;
A
#
# COMPACT_ATOMS: atom_id res chain seq x y z
N LEU A 1 5.81 0.80 -14.33
CA LEU A 1 6.52 -0.23 -15.14
C LEU A 1 6.32 -1.66 -14.64
N GLY A 2 6.36 -1.92 -13.33
CA GLY A 2 6.20 -3.27 -12.76
C GLY A 2 4.92 -4.00 -13.20
N GLY A 3 3.75 -3.37 -13.07
CA GLY A 3 2.48 -3.97 -13.50
C GLY A 3 2.47 -4.37 -14.97
N ARG A 4 2.85 -3.44 -15.86
CA ARG A 4 2.97 -3.70 -17.30
C ARG A 4 3.89 -4.87 -17.62
N ALA A 5 5.05 -4.95 -16.95
CA ALA A 5 5.99 -6.03 -17.16
C ALA A 5 5.47 -7.38 -16.64
N ALA A 6 4.73 -7.38 -15.53
CA ALA A 6 4.14 -8.58 -14.96
C ALA A 6 3.05 -9.16 -15.87
N GLU A 7 2.18 -8.31 -16.44
CA GLU A 7 1.18 -8.72 -17.42
C GLU A 7 1.84 -9.41 -18.63
N GLU A 8 2.87 -8.79 -19.21
CA GLU A 8 3.58 -9.35 -20.36
C GLU A 8 4.24 -10.70 -20.04
N ILE A 9 4.85 -10.85 -18.87
CA ILE A 9 5.61 -12.06 -18.51
C ILE A 9 4.70 -13.22 -18.08
N PHE A 10 3.69 -12.95 -17.25
CA PHE A 10 2.93 -14.00 -16.57
C PHE A 10 1.56 -14.25 -17.19
N ILE A 11 0.98 -13.26 -17.90
CA ILE A 11 -0.34 -13.37 -18.53
C ILE A 11 -0.19 -13.54 -20.04
N GLY A 12 0.77 -12.83 -20.65
CA GLY A 12 1.00 -12.86 -22.10
C GLY A 12 0.04 -11.97 -22.89
N ASP A 13 -0.76 -11.15 -22.21
CA ASP A 13 -1.60 -10.11 -22.79
C ASP A 13 -1.39 -8.80 -22.04
N ILE A 14 -1.59 -7.68 -22.73
CA ILE A 14 -1.28 -6.35 -22.26
C ILE A 14 -2.57 -5.57 -22.07
N SER A 15 -2.81 -5.09 -20.84
CA SER A 15 -4.00 -4.31 -20.52
C SER A 15 -3.76 -2.79 -20.57
N THR A 16 -4.84 -2.02 -20.43
CA THR A 16 -4.81 -0.57 -20.27
C THR A 16 -4.57 -0.13 -18.81
N GLY A 17 -4.56 -1.07 -17.85
CA GLY A 17 -4.45 -0.79 -16.42
C GLY A 17 -3.14 -0.13 -16.00
N ALA A 18 -2.06 -0.34 -16.76
CA ALA A 18 -0.76 0.25 -16.47
C ALA A 18 -0.55 1.67 -17.03
N GLY A 19 -1.57 2.30 -17.62
CA GLY A 19 -1.45 3.62 -18.27
C GLY A 19 -0.92 4.72 -17.33
N ASN A 20 -1.45 4.81 -16.11
CA ASN A 20 -0.99 5.78 -15.11
C ASN A 20 0.49 5.57 -14.72
N ASP A 21 0.93 4.31 -14.63
CA ASP A 21 2.33 4.00 -14.30
C ASP A 21 3.28 4.35 -15.43
N LEU A 22 2.85 4.22 -16.69
CA LEU A 22 3.63 4.62 -17.87
C LEU A 22 3.76 6.15 -17.93
N GLN A 23 2.67 6.86 -17.70
CA GLN A 23 2.67 8.32 -17.64
C GLN A 23 3.65 8.81 -16.55
N ARG A 24 3.50 8.32 -15.32
CA ARG A 24 4.38 8.69 -14.20
C ARG A 24 5.84 8.35 -14.46
N ALA A 25 6.14 7.17 -15.01
CA ALA A 25 7.52 6.79 -15.32
C ALA A 25 8.14 7.71 -16.39
N THR A 26 7.36 8.07 -17.40
CA THR A 26 7.77 9.00 -18.46
C THR A 26 8.06 10.38 -17.89
N ASP A 27 7.17 10.91 -17.05
CA ASP A 27 7.33 12.25 -16.45
C ASP A 27 8.57 12.31 -15.54
N ILE A 28 8.81 11.27 -14.73
CA ILE A 28 10.01 11.18 -13.88
C ILE A 28 11.28 11.23 -14.73
N ILE A 29 11.35 10.42 -15.79
CA ILE A 29 12.54 10.35 -16.66
C ILE A 29 12.73 11.67 -17.42
N LYS A 30 11.64 12.28 -17.88
CA LYS A 30 11.69 13.57 -18.53
C LYS A 30 12.24 14.64 -17.59
N ASP A 31 11.76 14.70 -16.35
CA ASP A 31 12.26 15.62 -15.32
C ASP A 31 13.74 15.36 -14.97
N MET A 32 14.16 14.09 -14.92
CA MET A 32 15.58 13.73 -14.77
C MET A 32 16.45 14.38 -15.86
N ILE A 33 15.97 14.38 -17.11
CA ILE A 33 16.71 14.94 -18.25
C ILE A 33 16.62 16.47 -18.28
N THR A 34 15.41 17.04 -18.14
CA THR A 34 15.18 18.46 -18.41
C THR A 34 15.37 19.37 -17.20
N LYS A 35 15.13 18.87 -15.98
CA LYS A 35 15.18 19.65 -14.73
C LYS A 35 16.43 19.36 -13.91
N TYR A 36 16.84 18.10 -13.84
CA TYR A 36 17.92 17.66 -12.94
C TYR A 36 19.27 17.45 -13.61
N GLY A 37 19.36 17.51 -14.94
CA GLY A 37 20.63 17.33 -15.66
C GLY A 37 21.21 15.92 -15.52
N MET A 38 20.36 14.90 -15.32
CA MET A 38 20.76 13.49 -15.16
C MET A 38 20.91 12.78 -16.51
N SER A 39 21.34 13.51 -17.55
CA SER A 39 21.53 12.99 -18.91
C SER A 39 22.54 13.81 -19.68
N ASP A 40 23.28 13.15 -20.57
CA ASP A 40 24.28 13.78 -21.44
C ASP A 40 23.65 14.66 -22.52
N VAL A 41 22.32 14.60 -22.73
CA VAL A 41 21.60 15.39 -23.76
C VAL A 41 21.83 16.89 -23.62
N ALA A 42 21.81 17.40 -22.38
CA ALA A 42 22.01 18.81 -22.07
C ALA A 42 23.21 19.05 -21.12
N GLY A 43 23.89 17.98 -20.71
CA GLY A 43 24.86 18.02 -19.63
C GLY A 43 24.22 18.62 -18.35
N LEU A 44 24.90 19.60 -17.76
CA LEU A 44 24.42 20.28 -16.55
C LEU A 44 23.40 21.40 -16.81
N MET A 45 22.98 21.61 -18.07
CA MET A 45 22.03 22.65 -18.42
C MET A 45 20.59 22.24 -18.06
N VAL A 46 19.87 23.15 -17.39
CA VAL A 46 18.44 22.99 -17.10
C VAL A 46 17.64 23.50 -18.30
N LEU A 47 16.92 22.58 -18.95
CA LEU A 47 16.10 22.84 -20.14
C LEU A 47 14.67 23.29 -19.81
N GLU A 48 14.19 22.94 -18.61
CA GLU A 48 12.87 23.28 -18.13
C GLU A 48 12.97 23.91 -16.74
N LYS A 49 12.61 25.19 -16.62
CA LYS A 49 12.54 25.86 -15.33
C LYS A 49 11.20 25.54 -14.68
N ASN A 50 11.22 25.16 -13.41
CA ASN A 50 9.98 24.96 -12.66
C ASN A 50 9.10 26.20 -12.79
N ALA A 51 7.94 26.02 -13.42
CA ALA A 51 6.98 27.07 -13.66
C ALA A 51 6.23 27.41 -12.36
N GLY A 52 6.94 27.95 -11.37
CA GLY A 52 6.32 28.62 -10.22
C GLY A 52 5.45 29.82 -10.63
N GLY A 53 5.50 30.23 -11.92
CA GLY A 53 4.66 31.23 -12.54
C GLY A 53 3.64 30.71 -13.58
N ALA A 54 3.40 29.40 -13.70
CA ALA A 54 2.44 28.85 -14.68
C ALA A 54 1.02 29.45 -14.55
N PHE A 55 0.67 29.95 -13.36
CA PHE A 55 -0.61 30.60 -13.09
C PHE A 55 -0.72 32.01 -13.72
N LEU A 56 0.40 32.67 -14.03
CA LEU A 56 0.42 34.03 -14.59
C LEU A 56 0.50 34.06 -16.13
N ASN A 57 0.94 32.97 -16.77
CA ASN A 57 1.11 32.86 -18.22
C ASN A 57 0.12 31.89 -18.89
N GLY A 58 -1.05 31.65 -18.28
CA GLY A 58 -2.07 30.77 -18.87
C GLY A 58 -1.64 29.30 -19.05
N GLY A 59 -0.69 28.82 -18.23
CA GLY A 59 -0.24 27.43 -18.24
C GLY A 59 0.76 27.05 -19.35
N GLN A 60 1.25 28.00 -20.16
CA GLN A 60 2.27 27.68 -21.16
C GLN A 60 3.64 27.48 -20.49
N VAL A 61 4.15 26.25 -20.57
CA VAL A 61 5.54 25.92 -20.26
C VAL A 61 6.39 26.45 -21.41
N ILE A 62 7.23 27.45 -21.13
CA ILE A 62 8.20 27.96 -22.10
C ILE A 62 9.31 26.92 -22.21
N LYS A 63 9.43 26.30 -23.40
CA LYS A 63 10.54 25.40 -23.73
C LYS A 63 11.69 26.23 -24.28
N ASP A 64 12.77 26.35 -23.51
CA ASP A 64 13.97 27.12 -23.91
C ASP A 64 14.98 26.21 -24.66
N TYR A 65 14.55 25.47 -25.69
CA TYR A 65 15.45 24.61 -26.47
C TYR A 65 15.00 24.37 -27.91
N SER A 66 15.95 23.97 -28.76
CA SER A 66 15.72 23.72 -30.20
C SER A 66 14.93 22.43 -30.45
N GLU A 67 14.29 22.30 -31.61
CA GLU A 67 13.66 21.04 -32.05
C GLU A 67 14.64 19.86 -32.03
N LYS A 68 15.89 20.08 -32.44
CA LYS A 68 16.94 19.05 -32.39
C LYS A 68 17.20 18.58 -30.95
N THR A 69 17.15 19.50 -29.99
CA THR A 69 17.26 19.16 -28.57
C THR A 69 16.01 18.42 -28.08
N ALA A 70 14.82 18.81 -28.55
CA ALA A 70 13.57 18.12 -28.23
C ALA A 70 13.61 16.65 -28.69
N GLU A 71 14.04 16.40 -29.92
CA GLU A 71 14.23 15.05 -30.47
C GLU A 71 15.22 14.23 -29.63
N ALA A 72 16.35 14.83 -29.23
CA ALA A 72 17.35 14.17 -28.38
C ALA A 72 16.80 13.84 -26.98
N ILE A 73 15.93 14.67 -26.41
CA ILE A 73 15.24 14.37 -25.14
C ILE A 73 14.32 13.17 -25.33
N ASP A 74 13.48 13.17 -26.37
CA ASP A 74 12.51 12.10 -26.61
C ASP A 74 13.22 10.76 -26.84
N GLU A 75 14.32 10.75 -27.59
CA GLU A 75 15.15 9.55 -27.78
C GLU A 75 15.76 9.05 -26.45
N ALA A 76 16.28 9.96 -25.62
CA ALA A 76 16.83 9.60 -24.32
C ALA A 76 15.76 9.06 -23.36
N VAL A 77 14.56 9.66 -23.35
CA VAL A 77 13.41 9.18 -22.56
C VAL A 77 13.04 7.76 -22.99
N LYS A 78 12.89 7.54 -24.29
CA LYS A 78 12.56 6.22 -24.84
C LYS A 78 13.61 5.17 -24.47
N LYS A 79 14.89 5.49 -24.68
CA LYS A 79 16.01 4.59 -24.35
C LYS A 79 16.02 4.23 -22.88
N LEU A 80 15.90 5.20 -21.99
CA LEU A 80 15.95 4.94 -20.55
C LEU A 80 14.71 4.16 -20.07
N LEU A 81 13.52 4.44 -20.63
CA LEU A 81 12.32 3.65 -20.36
C LEU A 81 12.52 2.18 -20.76
N ASP A 82 13.05 1.92 -21.95
CA ASP A 82 13.28 0.56 -22.46
C ASP A 82 14.32 -0.20 -21.61
N GLU A 83 15.40 0.46 -21.19
CA GLU A 83 16.40 -0.10 -20.28
C GLU A 83 15.78 -0.46 -18.93
N ARG A 84 15.00 0.45 -18.33
CA ARG A 84 14.34 0.19 -17.04
C ARG A 84 13.26 -0.88 -17.17
N TYR A 85 12.51 -0.90 -18.27
CA TYR A 85 11.52 -1.93 -18.53
C TYR A 85 12.18 -3.31 -18.65
N THR A 86 13.28 -3.41 -19.37
CA THR A 86 14.07 -4.64 -19.49
C THR A 86 14.60 -5.12 -18.14
N HIS A 87 15.14 -4.21 -17.33
CA HIS A 87 15.62 -4.52 -15.99
C HIS A 87 14.50 -5.04 -15.06
N VAL A 88 13.33 -4.39 -15.10
CA VAL A 88 12.15 -4.81 -14.34
C VAL A 88 11.70 -6.19 -14.79
N LYS A 89 11.61 -6.43 -16.12
CA LYS A 89 11.26 -7.74 -16.67
C LYS A 89 12.21 -8.83 -16.19
N GLN A 90 13.52 -8.57 -16.22
CA GLN A 90 14.49 -9.55 -15.73
C GLN A 90 14.30 -9.83 -14.24
N THR A 91 14.12 -8.78 -13.43
CA THR A 91 13.86 -8.94 -11.99
C THR A 91 12.60 -9.75 -11.70
N LEU A 92 11.51 -9.52 -12.43
CA LEU A 92 10.28 -10.30 -12.28
C LEU A 92 10.49 -11.77 -12.68
N LYS A 93 11.28 -12.05 -13.73
CA LYS A 93 11.65 -13.42 -14.11
C LYS A 93 12.51 -14.11 -13.05
N ASP A 94 13.51 -13.41 -12.53
CA ASP A 94 14.41 -13.93 -11.50
C ASP A 94 13.63 -14.29 -10.23
N TYR A 95 12.57 -13.54 -9.90
CA TYR A 95 11.72 -13.74 -8.72
C TYR A 95 10.36 -14.39 -9.05
N ALA A 96 10.24 -15.09 -10.19
CA ALA A 96 8.96 -15.63 -10.65
C ALA A 96 8.29 -16.57 -9.62
N GLU A 97 9.07 -17.42 -8.95
CA GLU A 97 8.55 -18.34 -7.94
C GLU A 97 7.93 -17.58 -6.74
N ALA A 98 8.63 -16.57 -6.22
CA ALA A 98 8.12 -15.73 -5.13
C ALA A 98 6.85 -14.98 -5.55
N ILE A 99 6.80 -14.47 -6.79
CA ILE A 99 5.62 -13.78 -7.32
C ILE A 99 4.43 -14.73 -7.40
N HIS A 100 4.63 -15.96 -7.87
CA HIS A 100 3.59 -16.98 -7.91
C HIS A 100 3.10 -17.36 -6.51
N GLU A 101 4.00 -17.42 -5.53
CA GLU A 101 3.65 -17.65 -4.13
C GLU A 101 2.79 -16.51 -3.57
N MET A 102 3.19 -15.26 -3.78
CA MET A 102 2.40 -14.09 -3.40
C MET A 102 1.02 -14.08 -4.07
N ALA A 103 0.95 -14.44 -5.35
CA ALA A 103 -0.31 -14.52 -6.09
C ALA A 103 -1.26 -15.58 -5.51
N LYS A 104 -0.74 -16.75 -5.12
CA LYS A 104 -1.53 -17.79 -4.44
C LYS A 104 -2.12 -17.29 -3.12
N VAL A 105 -1.30 -16.63 -2.30
CA VAL A 105 -1.77 -16.04 -1.04
C VAL A 105 -2.85 -15.00 -1.30
N LEU A 106 -2.67 -14.13 -2.30
CA LEU A 106 -3.67 -13.11 -2.67
C LEU A 106 -5.00 -13.72 -3.15
N LEU A 107 -5.00 -14.90 -3.77
CA LEU A 107 -6.23 -15.59 -4.15
C LEU A 107 -7.04 -16.06 -2.93
N ASP A 108 -6.37 -16.37 -1.82
CA ASP A 108 -7.02 -16.88 -0.61
C ASP A 108 -7.54 -15.75 0.30
N VAL A 109 -6.78 -14.66 0.44
CA VAL A 109 -7.07 -13.60 1.44
C VAL A 109 -7.40 -12.23 0.86
N GLU A 110 -7.31 -12.04 -0.46
CA GLU A 110 -7.51 -10.80 -1.22
C GLU A 110 -6.52 -9.65 -0.88
N VAL A 111 -6.06 -9.54 0.36
CA VAL A 111 -5.16 -8.50 0.86
C VAL A 111 -3.96 -9.14 1.54
N ILE A 112 -2.77 -8.83 1.06
CA ILE A 112 -1.50 -9.28 1.64
C ILE A 112 -0.78 -8.12 2.33
N GLU A 113 -0.31 -8.34 3.55
CA GLU A 113 0.44 -7.32 4.28
C GLU A 113 1.90 -7.25 3.83
N GLY A 114 2.49 -6.06 3.93
CA GLY A 114 3.89 -5.84 3.53
C GLY A 114 4.90 -6.71 4.27
N CYS A 115 4.63 -7.07 5.53
CA CYS A 115 5.48 -8.02 6.28
C CYS A 115 5.48 -9.41 5.64
N LYS A 116 4.31 -9.91 5.22
CA LYS A 116 4.20 -11.22 4.56
C LYS A 116 4.84 -11.23 3.18
N VAL A 117 4.68 -10.15 2.41
CA VAL A 117 5.39 -9.98 1.12
C VAL A 117 6.90 -10.07 1.31
N ARG A 118 7.44 -9.39 2.32
CA ARG A 118 8.87 -9.43 2.64
C ARG A 118 9.33 -10.80 3.09
N GLU A 119 8.57 -11.47 3.94
CA GLU A 119 8.85 -12.85 4.36
C GLU A 119 8.99 -13.80 3.18
N ILE A 120 8.04 -13.78 2.24
CA ILE A 120 8.08 -14.61 1.02
C ILE A 120 9.35 -14.30 0.20
N ILE A 121 9.67 -13.02 0.02
CA ILE A 121 10.89 -12.60 -0.71
C ILE A 121 12.16 -13.09 0.01
N GLU A 122 12.26 -12.92 1.33
CA GLU A 122 13.44 -13.36 2.09
C GLU A 122 13.64 -14.87 2.04
N GLU A 123 12.56 -15.63 2.17
CA GLU A 123 12.61 -17.10 2.10
C GLU A 123 13.02 -17.58 0.72
N PHE A 124 12.51 -16.93 -0.34
CA PHE A 124 12.93 -17.17 -1.71
C PHE A 124 14.42 -16.86 -1.90
N GLU A 125 14.88 -15.68 -1.47
CA GLU A 125 16.30 -15.28 -1.59
C GLU A 125 17.23 -16.24 -0.84
N LYS A 126 16.85 -16.68 0.38
CA LYS A 126 17.61 -17.67 1.17
C LYS A 126 17.67 -19.02 0.46
N ARG A 127 16.56 -19.51 -0.09
CA ARG A 127 16.53 -20.79 -0.84
C ARG A 127 17.42 -20.77 -2.08
N HIS A 128 17.41 -19.64 -2.79
CA HIS A 128 18.14 -19.49 -4.06
C HIS A 128 19.53 -18.85 -3.92
N HIS A 129 19.99 -18.62 -2.68
CA HIS A 129 21.29 -18.00 -2.38
C HIS A 129 21.50 -16.65 -3.09
N LEU A 130 20.43 -15.86 -3.21
CA LEU A 130 20.46 -14.56 -3.88
C LEU A 130 20.82 -13.44 -2.89
N PRO A 131 21.51 -12.38 -3.35
CA PRO A 131 21.71 -11.20 -2.53
C PRO A 131 20.36 -10.53 -2.23
N SER A 132 20.18 -10.14 -0.97
CA SER A 132 18.94 -9.52 -0.50
C SER A 132 18.66 -8.21 -1.23
N ARG A 133 17.51 -8.11 -1.90
CA ARG A 133 17.05 -6.87 -2.56
C ARG A 133 16.10 -6.03 -1.71
N LEU A 134 15.71 -6.52 -0.53
CA LEU A 134 14.85 -5.78 0.39
C LEU A 134 15.55 -4.53 0.96
N ALA A 135 15.00 -3.36 0.64
CA ALA A 135 15.41 -2.08 1.23
C ALA A 135 14.79 -1.89 2.63
N HIS A 136 15.50 -1.16 3.51
CA HIS A 136 15.01 -0.72 4.83
C HIS A 136 14.55 -1.82 5.80
N LYS A 137 15.37 -2.86 6.02
CA LYS A 137 15.10 -3.92 7.01
C LYS A 137 14.74 -3.39 8.41
N GLU A 138 15.40 -2.31 8.84
CA GLU A 138 15.27 -1.78 10.20
C GLU A 138 13.89 -1.19 10.53
N LYS A 139 13.25 -0.46 9.59
CA LYS A 139 11.91 0.11 9.84
C LYS A 139 10.82 -0.96 9.91
N VAL A 140 11.02 -2.04 9.17
CA VAL A 140 10.08 -3.15 9.05
C VAL A 140 10.08 -4.02 10.31
N GLU A 141 11.26 -4.33 10.85
CA GLU A 141 11.41 -5.04 12.12
C GLU A 141 10.73 -4.27 13.25
N GLN A 142 10.88 -2.94 13.26
CA GLN A 142 10.24 -2.04 14.21
C GLN A 142 8.70 -2.11 14.10
N GLU A 143 8.14 -1.94 12.89
CA GLU A 143 6.68 -2.01 12.66
C GLU A 143 6.09 -3.39 12.99
N ARG A 144 6.85 -4.46 12.75
CA ARG A 144 6.46 -5.84 13.08
C ARG A 144 6.44 -6.04 14.59
N CYS A 145 7.46 -5.58 15.31
CA CYS A 145 7.51 -5.59 16.76
C CYS A 145 6.33 -4.81 17.36
N ASP A 146 6.10 -3.57 16.88
CA ASP A 146 5.02 -2.70 17.34
C ASP A 146 3.62 -3.30 17.09
N ARG A 147 3.43 -4.00 15.96
CA ARG A 147 2.16 -4.63 15.60
C ARG A 147 1.91 -5.91 16.41
N GLU A 148 2.93 -6.72 16.62
CA GLU A 148 2.85 -7.91 17.49
C GLU A 148 2.59 -7.53 18.95
N GLU A 149 3.19 -6.44 19.43
CA GLU A 149 2.92 -5.89 20.76
C GLU A 149 1.47 -5.42 20.90
N ARG A 150 0.96 -4.63 19.92
CA ARG A 150 -0.44 -4.18 19.90
C ARG A 150 -1.45 -5.34 19.80
N ALA A 151 -1.10 -6.42 19.11
CA ALA A 151 -1.94 -7.61 19.03
C ALA A 151 -2.00 -8.35 20.39
N LYS A 152 -0.84 -8.51 21.06
CA LYS A 152 -0.75 -9.10 22.41
C LYS A 152 -1.47 -8.24 23.45
N ASP A 153 -1.38 -6.92 23.35
CA ASP A 153 -2.09 -5.98 24.22
C ASP A 153 -3.61 -6.11 24.07
N ARG A 154 -4.11 -6.18 22.83
CA ARG A 154 -5.55 -6.39 22.56
C ARG A 154 -6.04 -7.74 23.08
N GLU A 155 -5.24 -8.79 22.94
CA GLU A 155 -5.58 -10.12 23.45
C GLU A 155 -5.59 -10.16 24.98
N SER A 156 -4.62 -9.50 25.63
CA SER A 156 -4.55 -9.39 27.09
C SER A 156 -5.70 -8.55 27.68
N ALA A 157 -6.11 -7.47 27.00
CA ALA A 157 -7.26 -6.65 27.36
C ALA A 157 -8.58 -7.43 27.23
N SER A 158 -8.74 -8.22 26.17
CA SER A 158 -9.90 -9.10 25.98
C SER A 158 -9.99 -10.20 27.07
N ARG A 159 -8.84 -10.78 27.47
CA ARG A 159 -8.78 -11.77 28.57
C ARG A 159 -9.07 -11.16 29.94
N LYS A 160 -8.62 -9.93 30.22
CA LYS A 160 -8.95 -9.21 31.47
C LYS A 160 -10.43 -8.87 31.57
N ALA A 161 -11.03 -8.34 30.50
CA ALA A 161 -12.46 -8.05 30.46
C ALA A 161 -13.33 -9.31 30.67
N SER A 162 -12.89 -10.45 30.15
CA SER A 162 -13.58 -11.75 30.33
C SER A 162 -13.41 -12.34 31.75
N ALA A 163 -12.36 -11.96 32.48
CA ALA A 163 -12.09 -12.41 33.84
C ALA A 163 -12.85 -11.57 34.88
N GLU A 164 -13.01 -10.26 34.65
CA GLU A 164 -13.78 -9.35 35.52
C GLU A 164 -15.29 -9.64 35.47
N ALA A 165 -15.82 -10.10 34.32
CA ALA A 165 -17.22 -10.49 34.18
C ALA A 165 -17.61 -11.81 34.90
N LYS A 166 -16.64 -12.54 35.49
CA LYS A 166 -16.88 -13.81 36.21
C LYS A 166 -16.87 -13.69 37.74
N VAL A 167 -16.69 -12.48 38.29
CA VAL A 167 -16.66 -12.23 39.73
C VAL A 167 -17.82 -11.30 40.12
N GLU A 168 -19.05 -11.80 40.10
CA GLU A 168 -20.16 -11.24 40.91
C GLU A 168 -20.58 -12.27 41.96
N PRO A 169 -20.76 -11.88 43.24
CA PRO A 169 -20.98 -12.82 44.32
C PRO A 169 -22.44 -13.26 44.40
N LYS A 170 -22.61 -14.55 44.69
CA LYS A 170 -23.87 -15.22 44.99
C LYS A 170 -24.33 -14.87 46.43
N SER A 171 -25.66 -14.83 46.60
CA SER A 171 -26.48 -15.00 47.82
C SER A 171 -26.71 -13.83 48.78
N THR A 172 -27.98 -13.41 48.88
CA THR A 172 -28.70 -13.26 50.16
C THR A 172 -30.11 -13.85 50.01
N GLU A 173 -30.41 -14.86 50.82
CA GLU A 173 -31.70 -15.55 50.96
C GLU A 173 -32.69 -14.81 51.88
N GLU A 174 -33.95 -15.23 51.75
CA GLU A 174 -35.22 -14.82 52.34
C GLU A 174 -35.30 -14.64 53.87
N ASN A 175 -36.24 -13.80 54.32
CA ASN A 175 -37.34 -14.30 55.17
C ASN A 175 -38.55 -13.34 55.17
N GLY A 176 -39.76 -13.89 55.03
CA GLY A 176 -41.01 -13.14 54.92
C GLY A 176 -41.81 -13.02 56.23
N SER A 177 -42.86 -12.19 56.19
CA SER A 177 -44.15 -12.44 56.87
C SER A 177 -45.21 -11.44 56.38
N ALA A 178 -46.35 -11.96 55.94
CA ALA A 178 -47.62 -11.23 55.77
C ALA A 178 -48.35 -11.13 57.15
N PRO A 179 -49.57 -10.52 57.34
CA PRO A 179 -50.75 -10.58 56.46
C PRO A 179 -51.66 -9.32 56.33
N GLU A 180 -52.54 -9.39 55.31
CA GLU A 180 -53.94 -8.92 55.11
C GLU A 180 -54.51 -7.64 55.79
N SER A 181 -55.17 -6.77 55.00
CA SER A 181 -56.65 -6.73 54.84
C SER A 181 -57.14 -5.50 54.03
N ASP A 182 -58.11 -5.74 53.13
CA ASP A 182 -59.28 -4.93 52.72
C ASP A 182 -59.17 -3.43 52.37
N ASP A 183 -59.62 -3.03 51.17
CA ASP A 183 -60.98 -2.52 50.90
C ASP A 183 -61.03 -1.68 49.60
N LYS A 184 -62.24 -1.60 49.05
CA LYS A 184 -62.70 -1.26 47.70
C LYS A 184 -62.44 0.19 47.21
N GLY A 185 -62.55 0.34 45.89
CA GLY A 185 -62.84 1.61 45.23
C GLY A 185 -62.91 1.47 43.72
N ASP A 186 -64.11 1.19 43.21
CA ASP A 186 -64.51 1.17 41.80
C ASP A 186 -64.29 2.52 41.08
N GLU A 187 -64.39 2.46 39.75
CA GLU A 187 -65.25 3.33 38.91
C GLU A 187 -64.55 4.10 37.76
N GLU A 188 -64.82 3.60 36.54
CA GLU A 188 -65.18 4.32 35.30
C GLU A 188 -64.28 5.44 34.73
N ALA A 189 -64.15 5.71 33.43
CA ALA A 189 -64.70 5.19 32.19
C ALA A 189 -63.78 5.67 31.02
N ARG A 190 -63.82 4.92 29.91
CA ARG A 190 -63.31 5.26 28.56
C ARG A 190 -64.24 6.30 27.87
N PRO A 191 -64.13 6.57 26.55
CA PRO A 191 -63.01 7.06 25.71
C PRO A 191 -63.46 8.23 24.78
N SER A 192 -62.56 8.80 23.98
CA SER A 192 -62.66 9.00 22.51
C SER A 192 -61.37 9.64 21.98
#